data_AF-A0A925KP81-F1
#
_entry.id   AF-A0A925KP81-F1
#
_cell.length_a   1.000
_cell.length_b   1.000
_cell.length_c   1.000
_cell.angle_alpha   90.00
_cell.angle_beta   90.00
_cell.angle_gamma   90.00
#
_symmetry.space_group_name_H-M   'P 1'
#
loop_
_entity.id
_entity.type
_entity.pdbx_description
1 polymer ?
#
loop_
_entity_poly.entity_id
_entity_poly.type
_entity_poly.pdbx_seq_one_letter_code
_entity_poly.pdbx_strand_id
1 'polypeptide(L)'
;MAESTAPGDMLEFMQKMWNPMSFPIPGMLTPTIDPDELEKKISELKSVENWLAVNLGLLQMTIKTMEMQKAALVALTPDPGSKSKP
;
A
#
# COMPACT_ATOMS: atom_id res chain seq x y z
N MET A 1 -21.11 -21.03 -25.36
CA MET A 1 -22.23 -21.22 -24.43
C MET A 1 -21.72 -20.93 -23.03
N ALA A 2 -22.57 -20.31 -22.22
CA ALA A 2 -22.23 -19.69 -20.95
C ALA A 2 -21.91 -20.70 -19.84
N GLU A 3 -21.14 -20.16 -18.87
CA GLU A 3 -21.10 -20.48 -17.45
C GLU A 3 -20.67 -21.89 -17.01
N SER A 4 -19.50 -21.91 -16.40
CA SER A 4 -19.38 -22.43 -15.04
C SER A 4 -18.38 -21.56 -14.30
N THR A 5 -18.82 -20.41 -13.75
CA THR A 5 -18.17 -19.84 -12.57
C THR A 5 -18.43 -20.79 -11.41
N ALA A 6 -17.78 -21.96 -11.45
CA ALA A 6 -17.98 -22.99 -10.45
C ALA A 6 -17.29 -22.53 -9.16
N PRO A 7 -17.92 -22.70 -7.98
CA PRO A 7 -17.26 -22.50 -6.70
C PRO A 7 -15.91 -23.24 -6.59
N GLY A 8 -15.78 -24.36 -7.32
CA GLY A 8 -14.55 -25.16 -7.39
C GLY A 8 -13.33 -24.41 -7.96
N ASP A 9 -13.48 -23.68 -9.07
CA ASP A 9 -12.36 -22.95 -9.69
C ASP A 9 -11.87 -21.80 -8.79
N MET A 10 -12.80 -21.14 -8.09
CA MET A 10 -12.49 -20.11 -7.11
C MET A 10 -11.76 -20.70 -5.90
N LEU A 11 -12.18 -21.87 -5.43
CA LEU A 11 -11.55 -22.58 -4.32
C LEU A 11 -10.15 -23.08 -4.69
N GLU A 12 -9.95 -23.60 -5.90
CA GLU A 12 -8.62 -23.99 -6.40
C GLU A 12 -7.66 -22.79 -6.49
N PHE A 13 -8.14 -21.64 -6.98
CA PHE A 13 -7.37 -20.41 -7.02
C PHE A 13 -6.96 -19.94 -5.60
N MET A 14 -7.90 -19.95 -4.65
CA MET A 14 -7.63 -19.59 -3.26
C MET A 14 -6.65 -20.55 -2.59
N GLN A 15 -6.79 -21.85 -2.85
CA GLN A 15 -5.89 -22.88 -2.34
C GLN A 15 -4.46 -22.68 -2.89
N LYS A 16 -4.33 -22.33 -4.16
CA LYS A 16 -3.02 -22.06 -4.80
C LYS A 16 -2.37 -20.77 -4.29
N MET A 17 -3.18 -19.79 -3.91
CA MET A 17 -2.72 -18.57 -3.23
C MET A 17 -2.23 -18.86 -1.80
N TRP A 18 -2.95 -19.71 -1.05
CA TRP A 18 -2.63 -20.05 0.34
C TRP A 18 -1.49 -21.06 0.49
N ASN A 19 -1.29 -21.94 -0.50
CA ASN A 19 -0.25 -22.97 -0.47
C ASN A 19 0.52 -23.05 -1.80
N PRO A 20 1.48 -22.13 -2.04
CA PRO A 20 2.22 -22.05 -3.29
C PRO A 20 3.16 -23.25 -3.55
N MET A 21 3.38 -24.11 -2.54
CA MET A 21 4.30 -25.26 -2.62
C MET A 21 3.61 -26.61 -2.90
N SER A 22 2.28 -26.64 -3.07
CA SER A 22 1.54 -27.83 -3.56
C SER A 22 1.83 -29.15 -2.81
N PHE A 23 2.15 -29.11 -1.51
CA PHE A 23 2.21 -30.32 -0.70
C PHE A 23 0.79 -30.84 -0.43
N PRO A 24 0.46 -32.09 -0.82
CA PRO A 24 -0.83 -32.67 -0.50
C PRO A 24 -0.86 -33.06 0.98
N ILE A 25 -1.82 -32.52 1.74
CA ILE A 25 -2.12 -32.99 3.10
C ILE A 25 -3.49 -33.68 3.10
N PRO A 26 -3.54 -35.03 3.08
CA PRO A 26 -4.79 -35.78 3.14
C PRO A 26 -5.41 -35.70 4.54
N GLY A 27 -6.67 -35.26 4.61
CA GLY A 27 -7.32 -34.83 5.85
C GLY A 27 -6.76 -33.47 6.25
N MET A 28 -7.52 -32.40 6.05
CA MET A 28 -7.07 -31.01 6.17
C MET A 28 -6.44 -30.76 7.56
N LEU A 29 -5.12 -30.98 7.69
CA LEU A 29 -4.35 -30.39 8.76
C LEU A 29 -4.36 -28.92 8.42
N THR A 30 -5.18 -28.16 9.14
CA THR A 30 -4.93 -26.75 9.37
C THR A 30 -3.42 -26.56 9.42
N PRO A 31 -2.81 -25.68 8.60
CA PRO A 31 -1.47 -25.23 8.92
C PRO A 31 -1.59 -24.78 10.38
N THR A 32 -0.96 -25.50 11.31
CA THR A 32 -0.95 -25.09 12.72
C THR A 32 0.03 -23.92 12.78
N ILE A 33 -0.31 -22.83 12.08
CA ILE A 33 0.21 -21.53 12.44
C ILE A 33 -0.41 -21.33 13.81
N ASP A 34 0.44 -21.49 14.81
CA ASP A 34 0.10 -21.22 16.18
C ASP A 34 -0.58 -19.84 16.22
N PRO A 35 -1.82 -19.72 16.72
CA PRO A 35 -2.51 -18.44 16.83
C PRO A 35 -1.64 -17.35 17.46
N ASP A 36 -0.76 -17.74 18.39
CA ASP A 36 0.18 -16.83 19.06
C ASP A 36 1.29 -16.34 18.11
N GLU A 37 1.80 -17.21 17.22
CA GLU A 37 2.78 -16.79 16.20
C GLU A 37 2.12 -15.86 15.17
N LEU A 38 0.86 -16.12 14.81
CA LEU A 38 0.11 -15.26 13.91
C LEU A 38 -0.10 -13.87 14.52
N GLU A 39 -0.52 -13.80 15.78
CA GLU A 39 -0.71 -12.52 16.48
C GLU A 39 0.61 -11.75 16.59
N LYS A 40 1.72 -12.45 16.84
CA LYS A 40 3.05 -11.83 16.84
C LYS A 40 3.41 -11.25 15.47
N LYS A 41 3.22 -12.01 14.38
CA LYS A 41 3.48 -11.50 13.02
C LYS A 41 2.57 -10.31 12.68
N ILE A 42 1.31 -10.34 13.10
CA ILE A 42 0.38 -9.21 12.92
C ILE A 42 0.91 -7.96 13.65
N SER A 43 1.35 -8.11 14.90
CA SER A 43 1.90 -7.01 15.70
C SER A 43 3.18 -6.42 15.10
N GLU A 44 4.08 -7.27 14.61
CA GLU A 44 5.29 -6.85 13.91
C GLU A 44 4.95 -6.07 12.63
N LEU A 45 4.03 -6.58 11.81
CA LEU A 45 3.59 -5.92 10.57
C LEU A 45 2.88 -4.59 10.84
N LYS A 46 2.06 -4.49 11.89
CA LYS A 46 1.47 -3.20 12.32
C LYS A 46 2.51 -2.18 12.73
N SER A 47 3.60 -2.62 13.36
CA SER A 47 4.71 -1.73 13.72
C SER A 47 5.42 -1.19 12.46
N VAL A 48 5.64 -2.06 11.47
CA VAL A 48 6.19 -1.67 10.17
C VAL A 48 5.25 -0.71 9.44
N GLU A 49 3.95 -1.01 9.41
CA GLU A 49 2.91 -0.15 8.84
C GLU A 49 2.94 1.25 9.46
N ASN A 50 2.96 1.34 10.79
CA ASN A 50 3.04 2.62 11.50
C ASN A 50 4.31 3.41 11.15
N TRP A 51 5.46 2.74 11.04
CA TRP A 51 6.70 3.40 10.62
C TRP A 51 6.63 3.92 9.19
N LEU A 52 6.07 3.13 8.27
CA LEU A 52 5.85 3.55 6.88
C LEU A 52 4.88 4.74 6.80
N ALA A 53 3.83 4.77 7.62
CA ALA A 53 2.90 5.88 7.70
C ALA A 53 3.60 7.19 8.14
N VAL A 54 4.51 7.11 9.11
CA VAL A 54 5.32 8.27 9.54
C VAL A 54 6.22 8.76 8.39
N ASN A 55 6.91 7.86 7.70
CA ASN A 55 7.76 8.23 6.56
C ASN A 55 6.97 8.89 5.44
N LEU A 56 5.78 8.36 5.14
CA LEU A 56 4.88 8.95 4.15
C LEU A 56 4.48 10.37 4.57
N GLY A 57 4.12 10.57 5.85
CA GLY A 57 3.76 11.88 6.38
C GLY A 57 4.90 12.91 6.25
N LEU A 58 6.14 12.51 6.56
CA LEU A 58 7.32 13.37 6.42
C LEU A 58 7.60 13.72 4.96
N LEU A 59 7.48 12.77 4.04
CA LEU A 59 7.64 13.00 2.61
C LEU A 59 6.60 14.00 2.09
N GLN A 60 5.33 13.80 2.44
CA GLN A 60 4.24 14.70 2.07
C GLN A 60 4.45 16.13 2.61
N MET A 61 4.93 16.25 3.85
CA MET A 61 5.25 17.56 4.45
C MET A 61 6.40 18.27 3.72
N THR A 62 7.43 17.52 3.34
CA THR A 62 8.58 18.04 2.57
C THR A 62 8.12 18.54 1.21
N ILE A 63 7.28 17.76 0.51
CA ILE A 63 6.70 18.15 -0.78
C ILE A 63 5.89 19.45 -0.64
N LYS A 64 4.96 19.52 0.32
CA LYS A 64 4.16 20.74 0.55
C LYS A 64 5.03 21.96 0.83
N THR A 65 6.12 21.80 1.57
CA THR A 65 7.07 22.89 1.85
C THR A 65 7.74 23.37 0.57
N MET A 66 8.18 22.47 -0.31
CA MET A 66 8.75 22.83 -1.61
C MET A 66 7.73 23.49 -2.54
N GLU A 67 6.47 23.04 -2.52
CA GLU A 67 5.38 23.67 -3.28
C GLU A 67 5.11 25.11 -2.81
N MET A 68 5.11 25.34 -1.50
CA MET A 68 4.99 26.69 -0.93
C MET A 68 6.18 27.57 -1.29
N GLN A 69 7.40 27.03 -1.24
CA GLN A 69 8.62 27.75 -1.67
C GLN A 69 8.52 28.14 -3.15
N LYS A 70 8.08 27.22 -4.02
CA LYS A 70 7.86 27.49 -5.45
C LYS A 70 6.82 28.59 -5.66
N ALA A 71 5.68 28.52 -4.98
CA ALA A 71 4.62 29.52 -5.09
C ALA A 71 5.11 30.93 -4.65
N ALA A 72 5.89 30.99 -3.56
CA ALA A 72 6.50 32.23 -3.10
C ALA A 72 7.47 32.83 -4.13
N LEU A 73 8.32 32.01 -4.77
CA LEU A 73 9.22 32.46 -5.83
C LEU A 73 8.47 33.01 -7.05
N VAL A 74 7.39 32.34 -7.47
CA VAL A 74 6.54 32.83 -8.57
C VAL A 74 5.92 34.18 -8.22
N ALA A 75 5.41 34.34 -7.00
CA ALA A 75 4.81 35.61 -6.56
C ALA A 75 5.82 36.76 -6.47
N LEU A 76 7.09 36.45 -6.15
CA LEU A 76 8.17 37.44 -6.07
C LEU A 76 8.83 37.73 -7.42
N THR A 77 8.60 36.88 -8.43
CA THR A 77 9.09 37.14 -9.78
C THR A 77 8.24 38.26 -10.37
N PRO A 78 8.78 39.47 -10.56
CA PRO A 78 7.99 40.58 -11.08
C PRO A 78 7.47 40.20 -12.46
N ASP A 79 6.18 40.41 -12.72
CA ASP A 79 5.66 40.26 -14.07
C ASP A 79 6.46 41.19 -15.00
N PRO A 80 7.21 40.66 -15.99
CA PRO A 80 7.94 41.48 -16.97
C PRO A 80 7.01 42.38 -17.79
N GLY A 81 5.68 42.16 -17.74
CA GLY A 81 4.64 43.01 -18.34
C GLY A 81 4.17 44.20 -17.48
N SER A 82 4.49 44.25 -16.18
CA SER A 82 3.98 45.31 -15.28
C SER A 82 4.59 46.70 -15.51
N LYS A 83 5.67 46.80 -16.30
CA LYS A 83 6.20 48.09 -16.81
C LYS A 83 5.50 48.51 -18.10
N SER A 84 4.18 48.61 -18.12
CA SER A 84 3.48 49.22 -19.25
C SER A 84 2.06 49.68 -18.95
N LYS A 85 1.91 50.77 -18.16
CA LYS A 85 0.96 51.82 -18.54
C LYS A 85 1.26 53.15 -17.83
N PRO A 86 1.28 54.29 -18.56
CA PRO A 86 1.31 55.63 -17.96
C PRO A 86 -0.01 55.96 -17.24
#